data_AF-A0A7C5XW39-F1
#
_entry.id   AF-A0A7C5XW39-F1
#
_cell.length_a   1.000
_cell.length_b   1.000
_cell.length_c   1.000
_cell.angle_alpha   90.00
_cell.angle_beta   90.00
_cell.angle_gamma   90.00
#
_symmetry.space_group_name_H-M   'P 1'
#
loop_
_entity.id
_entity.type
_entity.pdbx_description
1 polymer ?
#
loop_
_entity_poly.entity_id
_entity_poly.type
_entity_poly.pdbx_seq_one_letter_code
_entity_poly.pdbx_strand_id
1 'polypeptide(L)'
;HFDYSIQLEQALSEKNPEVLAEIDKINELADIHYIRQKKPLGLGHAILCAKKHVGCEPFAVLLGDDIIFSEKPAIRQCIEWHEKKNASVIAVEEVAREMVSQYGIVDADPVESGLFKINDLVEKPPADKAPSNLGIVGRYVLTPEVFQELEATKAGVGGEIQLTDALKGLNKRQKMYAWKFSGKRYDLGTKLDYLKANVEYALQRDDLKKEFGDYLKNLEL
;
A
#
# COMPACT_ATOMS: atom_id res chain seq x y z
N HIS A 1 -17.02 5.02 21.18
CA HIS A 1 -17.72 6.31 20.98
C HIS A 1 -18.26 6.21 19.57
N PHE A 2 -19.58 6.18 19.37
CA PHE A 2 -20.16 5.91 18.06
C PHE A 2 -19.65 6.95 17.04
N ASP A 3 -19.13 6.49 15.89
CA ASP A 3 -18.43 7.28 14.87
C ASP A 3 -19.37 8.08 13.94
N TYR A 4 -20.62 8.34 14.39
CA TYR A 4 -21.55 9.20 13.65
C TYR A 4 -21.20 10.66 13.88
N SER A 5 -20.91 11.39 12.81
CA SER A 5 -20.74 12.83 12.85
C SER A 5 -22.07 13.47 12.51
N ILE A 6 -22.95 13.56 13.51
CA ILE A 6 -24.32 14.08 13.38
C ILE A 6 -24.34 15.43 12.64
N GLN A 7 -23.36 16.29 12.89
CA GLN A 7 -23.26 17.61 12.24
C GLN A 7 -22.94 17.49 10.74
N LEU A 8 -22.08 16.54 10.36
CA LEU A 8 -21.75 16.28 8.96
C LEU A 8 -22.92 15.62 8.24
N GLU A 9 -23.56 14.63 8.86
CA GLU A 9 -24.69 13.89 8.29
C GLU A 9 -25.92 14.79 8.10
N GLN A 10 -26.21 15.67 9.06
CA GLN A 10 -27.26 16.69 8.90
C GLN A 10 -26.94 17.64 7.73
N ALA A 11 -25.70 18.14 7.66
CA ALA A 11 -25.29 19.03 6.57
C ALA A 11 -25.34 18.34 5.19
N LEU A 12 -25.01 17.05 5.12
CA LEU A 12 -25.03 16.28 3.89
C LEU A 12 -26.45 15.86 3.50
N SER A 13 -27.31 15.45 4.43
CA SER A 13 -28.69 15.09 4.12
C SER A 13 -29.48 16.26 3.51
N GLU A 14 -29.19 17.50 3.92
CA GLU A 14 -29.82 18.69 3.37
C GLU A 14 -29.24 19.15 2.01
N LYS A 15 -27.93 18.95 1.78
CA LYS A 15 -27.23 19.54 0.61
C LYS A 15 -26.77 18.54 -0.44
N ASN A 16 -26.33 17.36 -0.04
CA ASN A 16 -25.74 16.32 -0.89
C ASN A 16 -26.12 14.92 -0.38
N PRO A 17 -27.41 14.53 -0.45
CA PRO A 17 -27.88 13.26 0.10
C PRO A 17 -27.22 12.04 -0.54
N GLU A 18 -26.76 12.16 -1.78
CA GLU A 18 -26.04 11.09 -2.49
C GLU A 18 -24.68 10.78 -1.85
N VAL A 19 -23.95 11.81 -1.40
CA VAL A 19 -22.67 11.66 -0.69
C VAL A 19 -22.88 11.02 0.69
N LEU A 20 -23.99 11.36 1.37
CA LEU A 20 -24.35 10.71 2.63
C LEU A 20 -24.60 9.21 2.43
N ALA A 21 -25.34 8.83 1.39
CA ALA A 21 -25.59 7.43 1.08
C ALA A 21 -24.30 6.65 0.76
N GLU A 22 -23.30 7.28 0.13
CA GLU A 22 -21.98 6.66 -0.07
C GLU A 22 -21.23 6.46 1.25
N ILE A 23 -21.27 7.44 2.15
CA ILE A 23 -20.63 7.34 3.48
C ILE A 23 -21.29 6.24 4.31
N ASP A 24 -22.62 6.19 4.34
CA ASP A 24 -23.37 5.17 5.07
C ASP A 24 -23.04 3.77 4.56
N LYS A 25 -22.98 3.61 3.22
CA LYS A 25 -22.57 2.35 2.59
C LYS A 25 -21.16 1.93 3.01
N ILE A 26 -20.22 2.85 3.16
CA ILE A 26 -18.86 2.54 3.63
C ILE A 26 -18.88 2.07 5.09
N ASN A 27 -19.65 2.74 5.95
CA ASN A 27 -19.77 2.39 7.37
C ASN A 27 -20.41 1.00 7.58
N GLU A 28 -21.31 0.58 6.67
CA GLU A 28 -21.92 -0.76 6.71
C GLU A 28 -20.97 -1.87 6.19
N LEU A 29 -19.93 -1.52 5.43
CA LEU A 29 -19.03 -2.52 4.81
C LEU A 29 -17.99 -3.09 5.78
N ALA A 30 -17.56 -2.30 6.78
CA ALA A 30 -16.52 -2.71 7.71
C ALA A 30 -16.52 -1.87 8.99
N ASP A 31 -16.07 -2.47 10.10
CA ASP A 31 -15.74 -1.73 11.32
C ASP A 31 -14.48 -0.88 11.11
N ILE A 32 -14.58 0.42 11.33
CA ILE A 32 -13.46 1.37 11.16
C ILE A 32 -12.94 1.78 12.54
N HIS A 33 -11.63 1.64 12.74
CA HIS A 33 -10.96 2.03 13.98
C HIS A 33 -9.84 3.02 13.73
N TYR A 34 -9.84 4.12 14.49
CA TYR A 34 -8.83 5.18 14.38
C TYR A 34 -7.81 5.09 15.51
N ILE A 35 -6.53 5.05 15.13
CA ILE A 35 -5.41 5.05 16.08
C ILE A 35 -4.51 6.24 15.78
N ARG A 36 -4.17 7.01 16.81
CA ARG A 36 -3.35 8.22 16.66
C ARG A 36 -1.87 7.90 16.70
N GLN A 37 -1.17 8.22 15.61
CA GLN A 37 0.29 8.35 15.61
C GLN A 37 0.68 9.70 16.24
N LYS A 38 1.20 9.68 17.48
CA LYS A 38 1.50 10.92 18.23
C LYS A 38 2.67 11.74 17.65
N LYS A 39 3.59 11.10 16.94
CA LYS A 39 4.77 11.72 16.31
C LYS A 39 5.03 11.05 14.95
N PRO A 40 5.37 11.81 13.90
CA PRO A 40 5.65 11.26 12.57
C PRO A 40 7.05 10.62 12.56
N LEU A 41 7.17 9.41 13.13
CA LEU A 41 8.43 8.66 13.25
C LEU A 41 8.57 7.58 12.16
N GLY A 42 7.94 7.78 11.00
CA GLY A 42 7.95 6.84 9.88
C GLY A 42 6.84 5.79 9.89
N LEU A 43 6.76 5.06 8.77
CA LEU A 43 5.75 4.03 8.51
C LEU A 43 5.80 2.89 9.52
N GLY A 44 6.99 2.41 9.88
CA GLY A 44 7.14 1.33 10.85
C GLY A 44 6.55 1.69 12.21
N HIS A 45 6.75 2.94 12.67
CA HIS A 45 6.12 3.43 13.89
C HIS A 45 4.59 3.54 13.76
N ALA A 46 4.08 3.97 12.60
CA ALA A 46 2.63 4.04 12.36
C ALA A 46 1.98 2.66 12.47
N ILE A 47 2.57 1.64 11.85
CA ILE A 47 2.11 0.24 11.97
C ILE A 47 2.21 -0.24 13.41
N LEU A 48 3.30 0.05 14.12
CA LEU A 48 3.48 -0.34 15.52
C LEU A 48 2.40 0.24 16.44
N CYS A 49 1.89 1.44 16.15
CA CYS A 49 0.77 2.02 16.91
C CYS A 49 -0.49 1.15 16.86
N ALA A 50 -0.69 0.39 15.77
CA ALA A 50 -1.82 -0.52 15.59
C ALA A 50 -1.67 -1.89 16.25
N LYS A 51 -0.49 -2.22 16.80
CA LYS A 51 -0.18 -3.54 17.41
C LYS A 51 -1.26 -4.07 18.34
N LYS A 52 -1.74 -3.23 19.27
CA LYS A 52 -2.74 -3.63 20.27
C LYS A 52 -4.10 -3.94 19.67
N HIS A 53 -4.42 -3.33 18.54
CA HIS A 53 -5.70 -3.54 17.85
C HIS A 53 -5.66 -4.79 16.98
N VAL A 54 -4.56 -4.99 16.26
CA VAL A 54 -4.34 -6.18 15.42
C VAL A 54 -4.16 -7.45 16.27
N GLY A 55 -3.48 -7.36 17.42
CA GLY A 55 -3.24 -8.51 18.27
C GLY A 55 -2.24 -9.50 17.65
N CYS A 56 -2.57 -10.79 17.69
CA CYS A 56 -1.72 -11.88 17.20
C CYS A 56 -2.23 -12.49 15.89
N GLU A 57 -2.90 -11.70 15.05
CA GLU A 57 -3.41 -12.14 13.75
C GLU A 57 -2.57 -11.56 12.59
N PRO A 58 -2.46 -12.28 11.46
CA PRO A 58 -1.94 -11.70 10.23
C PRO A 58 -2.80 -10.53 9.77
N PHE A 59 -2.18 -9.53 9.16
CA PHE A 59 -2.88 -8.30 8.77
C PHE A 59 -2.35 -7.72 7.46
N ALA A 60 -3.22 -6.99 6.77
CA ALA A 60 -2.87 -6.26 5.57
C ALA A 60 -2.41 -4.82 5.91
N VAL A 61 -1.40 -4.32 5.20
CA VAL A 61 -1.01 -2.91 5.21
C VAL A 61 -1.19 -2.35 3.80
N LEU A 62 -1.93 -1.25 3.70
CA LEU A 62 -2.17 -0.54 2.45
C LEU A 62 -1.73 0.91 2.62
N LEU A 63 -0.77 1.35 1.81
CA LEU A 63 -0.40 2.76 1.76
C LEU A 63 -1.38 3.50 0.84
N GLY A 64 -1.93 4.61 1.36
CA GLY A 64 -3.04 5.33 0.73
C GLY A 64 -2.62 6.20 -0.47
N ASP A 65 -1.33 6.48 -0.60
CA ASP A 65 -0.71 7.13 -1.76
C ASP A 65 -0.53 6.19 -2.95
N ASP A 66 -0.54 4.87 -2.73
CA ASP A 66 -0.48 3.88 -3.80
C ASP A 66 -1.86 3.51 -4.31
N ILE A 67 -2.20 3.96 -5.51
CA ILE A 67 -3.40 3.54 -6.23
C ILE A 67 -3.03 2.49 -7.27
N ILE A 68 -3.67 1.33 -7.20
CA ILE A 68 -3.40 0.21 -8.10
C ILE A 68 -4.69 -0.18 -8.82
N PHE A 69 -4.71 0.01 -10.13
CA PHE A 69 -5.79 -0.47 -11.00
C PHE A 69 -5.47 -1.88 -11.47
N SER A 70 -6.37 -2.81 -11.15
CA SER A 70 -6.21 -4.23 -11.43
C SER A 70 -7.59 -4.88 -11.47
N GLU A 71 -7.77 -5.89 -12.34
CA GLU A 71 -9.02 -6.68 -12.37
C GLU A 71 -9.25 -7.37 -11.02
N LYS A 72 -8.19 -7.96 -10.47
CA LYS A 72 -8.17 -8.51 -9.13
C LYS A 72 -7.37 -7.60 -8.21
N PRO A 73 -7.95 -7.08 -7.10
CA PRO A 73 -7.23 -6.15 -6.23
C PRO A 73 -5.86 -6.68 -5.80
N ALA A 74 -4.80 -5.86 -5.92
CA ALA A 74 -3.44 -6.27 -5.60
C ALA A 74 -3.29 -6.87 -4.19
N ILE A 75 -4.01 -6.31 -3.20
CA ILE A 75 -3.99 -6.87 -1.84
C ILE A 75 -4.63 -8.27 -1.78
N ARG A 76 -5.69 -8.53 -2.55
CA ARG A 76 -6.33 -9.84 -2.63
C ARG A 76 -5.37 -10.88 -3.22
N GLN A 77 -4.58 -10.49 -4.23
CA GLN A 77 -3.54 -11.35 -4.79
C GLN A 77 -2.50 -11.73 -3.72
N CYS A 78 -2.10 -10.78 -2.86
CA CYS A 78 -1.16 -11.03 -1.77
C CYS A 78 -1.75 -11.93 -0.67
N ILE A 79 -3.02 -11.72 -0.31
CA ILE A 79 -3.73 -12.55 0.68
C ILE A 79 -3.75 -14.01 0.25
N GLU A 80 -4.05 -14.30 -1.03
CA GLU A 80 -4.09 -15.67 -1.52
C GLU A 80 -2.71 -16.35 -1.48
N TRP A 81 -1.63 -15.60 -1.69
CA TRP A 81 -0.28 -16.14 -1.52
C TRP A 81 0.09 -16.33 -0.07
N HIS A 82 -0.34 -15.43 0.81
CA HIS A 82 -0.18 -15.58 2.25
C HIS A 82 -0.86 -16.86 2.74
N GLU A 83 -2.12 -17.10 2.35
CA GLU A 83 -2.87 -18.31 2.69
C GLU A 83 -2.18 -19.59 2.17
N LYS A 84 -1.62 -19.55 0.95
CA LYS A 84 -0.93 -20.71 0.35
C LYS A 84 0.44 -21.00 0.97
N LYS A 85 1.20 -19.97 1.31
CA LYS A 85 2.60 -20.13 1.79
C LYS A 85 2.71 -20.04 3.31
N ASN A 86 1.66 -19.61 4.00
CA ASN A 86 1.61 -19.32 5.43
C ASN A 86 2.79 -18.43 5.86
N ALA A 87 2.98 -17.32 5.14
CA ALA A 87 4.15 -16.46 5.26
C ALA A 87 3.80 -15.01 4.90
N SER A 88 4.58 -14.04 5.38
CA SER A 88 4.39 -12.65 4.96
C SER A 88 4.63 -12.50 3.45
N VAL A 89 3.76 -11.74 2.79
CA VAL A 89 3.81 -11.47 1.35
C VAL A 89 3.85 -9.96 1.11
N ILE A 90 4.80 -9.52 0.30
CA ILE A 90 5.00 -8.11 -0.06
C ILE A 90 4.75 -7.96 -1.55
N ALA A 91 3.90 -7.02 -1.94
CA ALA A 91 3.74 -6.70 -3.35
C ALA A 91 4.97 -5.96 -3.86
N VAL A 92 5.42 -6.30 -5.06
CA VAL A 92 6.53 -5.63 -5.74
C VAL A 92 6.18 -5.30 -7.19
N GLU A 93 6.88 -4.35 -7.76
CA GLU A 93 6.91 -4.10 -9.20
C GLU A 93 8.35 -3.95 -9.69
N GLU A 94 8.56 -4.10 -10.99
CA GLU A 94 9.86 -3.76 -11.59
C GLU A 94 9.93 -2.24 -11.76
N VAL A 95 10.94 -1.61 -11.17
CA VAL A 95 11.19 -0.18 -11.28
C VAL A 95 12.36 0.12 -12.22
N ALA A 96 12.33 1.27 -12.88
CA ALA A 96 13.45 1.75 -13.67
C ALA A 96 14.68 1.98 -12.77
N ARG A 97 15.89 1.76 -13.29
CA ARG A 97 17.13 1.77 -12.49
C ARG A 97 17.36 3.11 -11.79
N GLU A 98 17.02 4.21 -12.44
CA GLU A 98 17.09 5.57 -11.94
C GLU A 98 16.11 5.86 -10.80
N MET A 99 15.05 5.06 -10.67
CA MET A 99 14.03 5.20 -9.64
C MET A 99 14.32 4.37 -8.39
N VAL A 100 15.18 3.36 -8.50
CA VAL A 100 15.51 2.37 -7.44
C VAL A 100 15.80 3.00 -6.07
N SER A 101 16.52 4.13 -6.01
CA SER A 101 16.85 4.80 -4.75
C SER A 101 15.66 5.47 -4.05
N GLN A 102 14.47 5.43 -4.64
CA GLN A 102 13.24 5.94 -4.05
C GLN A 102 12.44 4.84 -3.34
N TYR A 103 12.80 3.57 -3.52
CA TYR A 103 12.05 2.40 -3.04
C TYR A 103 12.83 1.57 -2.04
N GLY A 104 12.12 0.81 -1.22
CA GLY A 104 12.67 -0.42 -0.65
C GLY A 104 12.85 -1.45 -1.77
N ILE A 105 14.03 -2.05 -1.88
CA ILE A 105 14.36 -3.00 -2.94
C ILE A 105 14.55 -4.39 -2.33
N VAL A 106 13.97 -5.38 -3.00
CA VAL A 106 13.99 -6.78 -2.57
C VAL A 106 15.04 -7.56 -3.36
N ASP A 107 15.95 -8.24 -2.67
CA ASP A 107 16.71 -9.34 -3.24
C ASP A 107 15.90 -10.64 -3.10
N ALA A 108 15.64 -11.35 -4.18
CA ALA A 108 14.78 -12.53 -4.13
C ALA A 108 15.03 -13.53 -5.28
N ASP A 109 14.88 -14.81 -4.95
CA ASP A 109 14.96 -15.91 -5.92
C ASP A 109 13.56 -16.26 -6.46
N PRO A 110 13.40 -16.48 -7.78
CA PRO A 110 12.12 -16.91 -8.33
C PRO A 110 11.72 -18.30 -7.81
N VAL A 111 10.45 -18.44 -7.43
CA VAL A 111 9.85 -19.71 -6.99
C VAL A 111 8.90 -20.25 -8.07
N GLU A 112 8.04 -19.38 -8.58
CA GLU A 112 7.10 -19.62 -9.68
C GLU A 112 6.76 -18.27 -10.33
N SER A 113 5.99 -18.29 -11.42
CA SER A 113 5.69 -17.07 -12.18
C SER A 113 5.11 -15.96 -11.29
N GLY A 114 5.86 -14.87 -11.13
CA GLY A 114 5.49 -13.69 -10.33
C GLY A 114 5.78 -13.82 -8.82
N LEU A 115 6.13 -15.00 -8.31
CA LEU A 115 6.41 -15.22 -6.90
C LEU A 115 7.89 -15.45 -6.66
N PHE A 116 8.45 -14.70 -5.70
CA PHE A 116 9.85 -14.75 -5.35
C PHE A 116 10.01 -14.99 -3.85
N LYS A 117 10.98 -15.79 -3.46
CA LYS A 117 11.37 -15.97 -2.06
C LYS A 117 12.39 -14.89 -1.70
N ILE A 118 12.13 -14.12 -0.65
CA ILE A 118 12.97 -12.99 -0.27
C ILE A 118 14.25 -13.47 0.42
N ASN A 119 15.38 -13.00 -0.07
CA ASN A 119 16.71 -13.22 0.50
C ASN A 119 17.13 -12.05 1.38
N ASP A 120 16.94 -10.81 0.90
CA ASP A 120 17.23 -9.60 1.64
C ASP A 120 16.30 -8.44 1.24
N LEU A 121 16.20 -7.43 2.10
CA LEU A 121 15.50 -6.18 1.82
C LEU A 121 16.43 -5.00 2.17
N VAL A 122 16.41 -3.96 1.33
CA VAL A 122 17.23 -2.75 1.52
C VAL A 122 16.38 -1.51 1.28
N GLU A 123 16.32 -0.61 2.26
CA GLU A 123 15.61 0.66 2.14
C GLU A 123 16.43 1.66 1.32
N LYS A 124 15.86 2.15 0.20
CA LYS A 124 16.39 3.25 -0.62
C LYS A 124 17.88 3.11 -0.95
N PRO A 125 18.31 1.97 -1.53
CA PRO A 125 19.72 1.77 -1.85
C PRO A 125 20.17 2.73 -2.97
N PRO A 126 21.45 3.14 -2.98
CA PRO A 126 22.07 3.71 -4.16
C PRO A 126 21.89 2.80 -5.39
N ALA A 127 21.64 3.37 -6.57
CA ALA A 127 21.33 2.60 -7.79
C ALA A 127 22.45 1.64 -8.26
N ASP A 128 23.69 1.85 -7.80
CA ASP A 128 24.85 0.98 -8.02
C ASP A 128 24.96 -0.16 -7.00
N LYS A 129 24.24 -0.07 -5.87
CA LYS A 129 24.25 -1.04 -4.76
C LYS A 129 22.93 -1.78 -4.60
N ALA A 130 21.95 -1.50 -5.46
CA ALA A 130 20.66 -2.16 -5.41
C ALA A 130 20.79 -3.64 -5.79
N PRO A 131 20.23 -4.57 -4.99
CA PRO A 131 20.40 -5.99 -5.25
C PRO A 131 19.55 -6.47 -6.44
N SER A 132 18.51 -5.74 -6.81
CA SER A 132 17.64 -6.00 -7.95
C SER A 132 16.94 -4.71 -8.40
N ASN A 133 15.97 -4.82 -9.29
CA ASN A 133 15.02 -3.76 -9.64
C ASN A 133 13.59 -4.04 -9.14
N LEU A 134 13.40 -4.97 -8.20
CA LEU A 134 12.10 -5.26 -7.60
C LEU A 134 11.84 -4.27 -6.45
N GLY A 135 11.07 -3.23 -6.75
CA GLY A 135 10.64 -2.21 -5.80
C GLY A 135 9.43 -2.66 -5.00
N ILE A 136 9.49 -2.50 -3.68
CA ILE A 136 8.37 -2.71 -2.77
C ILE A 136 7.29 -1.67 -3.07
N VAL A 137 6.05 -2.13 -3.21
CA VAL A 137 4.87 -1.26 -3.30
C VAL A 137 4.08 -1.35 -2.00
N GLY A 138 3.20 -0.37 -1.79
CA GLY A 138 2.42 -0.15 -0.59
C GLY A 138 1.30 -1.17 -0.32
N ARG A 139 1.53 -2.45 -0.60
CA ARG A 139 0.63 -3.57 -0.28
C ARG A 139 1.42 -4.69 0.38
N TYR A 140 1.05 -5.00 1.62
CA TYR A 140 1.71 -6.01 2.43
C TYR A 140 0.65 -6.90 3.09
N VAL A 141 0.95 -8.17 3.23
CA VAL A 141 0.27 -9.08 4.17
C VAL A 141 1.33 -9.60 5.12
N LEU A 142 1.24 -9.21 6.39
CA LEU A 142 2.29 -9.41 7.38
C LEU A 142 1.83 -10.36 8.47
N THR A 143 2.72 -11.21 8.94
CA THR A 143 2.50 -12.01 10.15
C THR A 143 2.76 -11.14 11.40
N PRO A 144 2.11 -11.43 12.54
CA PRO A 144 2.16 -10.57 13.73
C PRO A 144 3.56 -10.43 14.33
N GLU A 145 4.49 -11.35 14.05
CA GLU A 145 5.88 -11.29 14.50
C GLU A 145 6.62 -10.03 14.00
N VAL A 146 6.13 -9.39 12.92
CA VAL A 146 6.67 -8.11 12.46
C VAL A 146 6.64 -7.04 13.55
N PHE A 147 5.66 -7.09 14.47
CA PHE A 147 5.59 -6.12 15.57
C PHE A 147 6.78 -6.23 16.53
N GLN A 148 7.30 -7.44 16.74
CA GLN A 148 8.50 -7.63 17.57
C GLN A 148 9.72 -7.01 16.88
N GLU A 149 9.85 -7.17 15.57
CA GLU A 149 10.94 -6.58 14.79
C GLU A 149 10.81 -5.05 14.75
N LEU A 150 9.59 -4.51 14.61
CA LEU A 150 9.32 -3.07 14.65
C LEU A 150 9.69 -2.44 16.01
N GLU A 151 9.44 -3.12 17.12
CA GLU A 151 9.84 -2.65 18.46
C GLU A 151 11.35 -2.62 18.65
N ALA A 152 12.07 -3.57 18.03
CA ALA A 152 13.53 -3.63 18.08
C ALA A 152 14.22 -2.72 17.06
N THR A 153 13.49 -2.27 16.04
CA THR A 153 14.03 -1.46 14.95
C THR A 153 14.36 -0.05 15.42
N LYS A 154 15.61 0.35 15.23
CA LYS A 154 16.08 1.72 15.50
C LYS A 154 15.75 2.61 14.31
N ALA A 155 15.76 3.92 14.55
CA ALA A 155 15.59 4.89 13.49
C ALA A 155 16.71 4.75 12.44
N GLY A 156 16.32 4.61 11.17
CA GLY A 156 17.20 4.40 10.03
C GLY A 156 17.24 5.60 9.11
N VAL A 157 16.99 5.37 7.82
CA VAL A 157 16.94 6.42 6.79
C VAL A 157 15.96 7.52 7.21
N GLY A 158 16.42 8.78 7.17
CA GLY A 158 15.60 9.95 7.53
C GLY A 158 15.33 10.13 9.03
N GLY A 159 15.93 9.32 9.91
CA GLY A 159 15.62 9.35 11.35
C GLY A 159 14.26 8.72 11.69
N GLU A 160 13.74 7.88 10.79
CA GLU A 160 12.44 7.22 10.90
C GLU A 160 12.59 5.72 11.17
N ILE A 161 11.58 5.12 11.82
CA ILE A 161 11.46 3.67 11.94
C ILE A 161 10.91 3.15 10.61
N GLN A 162 11.78 2.54 9.81
CA GLN A 162 11.43 2.02 8.50
C GLN A 162 10.85 0.61 8.60
N LEU A 163 9.77 0.36 7.88
CA LEU A 163 9.18 -0.98 7.80
C LEU A 163 10.15 -1.97 7.15
N THR A 164 10.86 -1.55 6.10
CA THR A 164 11.84 -2.38 5.38
C THR A 164 12.94 -2.93 6.29
N ASP A 165 13.42 -2.12 7.23
CA ASP A 165 14.43 -2.56 8.21
C ASP A 165 13.89 -3.63 9.16
N ALA A 166 12.64 -3.48 9.62
CA ALA A 166 11.97 -4.48 10.44
C ALA A 166 11.70 -5.77 9.66
N LEU A 167 11.27 -5.67 8.40
CA LEU A 167 11.07 -6.81 7.52
C LEU A 167 12.38 -7.56 7.23
N LYS A 168 13.50 -6.84 7.12
CA LYS A 168 14.84 -7.44 7.03
C LYS A 168 15.18 -8.26 8.27
N GLY A 169 14.83 -7.76 9.47
CA GLY A 169 14.94 -8.52 10.72
C GLY A 169 14.08 -9.77 10.71
N LEU A 170 12.82 -9.62 10.30
CA LEU A 170 11.84 -10.70 10.21
C LEU A 170 12.28 -11.83 9.26
N ASN A 171 12.81 -11.47 8.10
CA ASN A 171 13.25 -12.41 7.06
C ASN A 171 14.40 -13.33 7.54
N LYS A 172 15.15 -12.93 8.57
CA LYS A 172 16.19 -13.78 9.18
C LYS A 172 15.61 -14.91 10.03
N ARG A 173 14.36 -14.77 10.49
CA ARG A 173 13.70 -15.69 11.42
C ARG A 173 12.65 -16.55 10.75
N GLN A 174 12.04 -16.06 9.68
CA GLN A 174 11.02 -16.77 8.93
C GLN A 174 11.07 -16.42 7.44
N LYS A 175 10.49 -17.31 6.62
CA LYS A 175 10.41 -17.09 5.17
C LYS A 175 9.42 -15.98 4.86
N MET A 176 9.77 -15.16 3.89
CA MET A 176 8.89 -14.15 3.30
C MET A 176 8.92 -14.25 1.78
N TYR A 177 7.87 -13.76 1.14
CA TYR A 177 7.75 -13.79 -0.31
C TYR A 177 7.44 -12.41 -0.87
N ALA A 178 8.00 -12.12 -2.03
CA ALA A 178 7.62 -10.99 -2.86
C ALA A 178 6.69 -11.48 -3.98
N TRP A 179 5.63 -10.74 -4.24
CA TRP A 179 4.67 -11.01 -5.30
C TRP A 179 4.65 -9.86 -6.29
N LYS A 180 5.08 -10.13 -7.53
CA LYS A 180 4.91 -9.20 -8.66
C LYS A 180 3.44 -9.19 -9.05
N PHE A 181 2.69 -8.22 -8.53
CA PHE A 181 1.24 -8.16 -8.72
C PHE A 181 0.87 -7.87 -10.17
N SER A 182 -0.32 -8.33 -10.58
CA SER A 182 -0.92 -7.92 -11.85
C SER A 182 -1.73 -6.65 -11.63
N GLY A 183 -1.41 -5.60 -12.38
CA GLY A 183 -2.07 -4.30 -12.28
C GLY A 183 -1.16 -3.16 -12.72
N LYS A 184 -1.68 -1.94 -12.64
CA LYS A 184 -0.96 -0.70 -12.92
C LYS A 184 -1.01 0.18 -11.68
N ARG A 185 0.17 0.53 -11.14
CA ARG A 185 0.31 1.41 -9.99
C ARG A 185 0.47 2.87 -10.43
N TYR A 186 -0.08 3.76 -9.60
CA TYR A 186 0.17 5.19 -9.59
C TYR A 186 0.60 5.62 -8.21
N ASP A 187 1.72 6.32 -8.13
CA ASP A 187 2.20 6.95 -6.91
C ASP A 187 1.62 8.37 -6.81
N LEU A 188 0.58 8.53 -5.99
CA LEU A 188 -0.06 9.83 -5.77
C LEU A 188 0.82 10.81 -4.97
N GLY A 189 1.95 10.36 -4.42
CA GLY A 189 2.98 11.24 -3.89
C GLY A 189 3.65 12.09 -4.98
N THR A 190 3.59 11.66 -6.24
CA THR A 190 4.09 12.45 -7.38
C THR A 190 2.95 13.19 -8.09
N LYS A 191 3.18 14.48 -8.39
CA LYS A 191 2.18 15.32 -9.08
C LYS A 191 1.79 14.76 -10.45
N LEU A 192 2.74 14.15 -11.15
CA LEU A 192 2.50 13.63 -12.49
C LEU A 192 1.63 12.37 -12.45
N ASP A 193 1.93 11.41 -11.59
CA ASP A 193 1.12 10.20 -11.51
C ASP A 193 -0.23 10.46 -10.85
N TYR A 194 -0.35 11.45 -9.96
CA TYR A 194 -1.64 11.97 -9.52
C TYR A 194 -2.52 12.39 -10.72
N LEU A 195 -2.00 13.17 -11.66
CA LEU A 195 -2.75 13.59 -12.84
C LEU A 195 -3.10 12.41 -13.76
N LYS A 196 -2.14 11.51 -14.02
CA LYS A 196 -2.38 10.31 -14.84
C LYS A 196 -3.46 9.41 -14.23
N ALA A 197 -3.39 9.17 -12.92
CA ALA A 197 -4.35 8.35 -12.19
C ALA A 197 -5.77 8.90 -12.35
N ASN A 198 -5.95 10.22 -12.18
CA ASN A 198 -7.25 10.88 -12.36
C ASN A 198 -7.76 10.75 -13.81
N VAL A 199 -6.89 10.98 -14.80
CA VAL A 199 -7.25 10.85 -16.22
C VAL A 199 -7.69 9.42 -16.53
N GLU A 200 -6.89 8.42 -16.17
CA GLU A 200 -7.21 7.03 -16.48
C GLU A 200 -8.42 6.52 -15.70
N TYR A 201 -8.61 6.96 -14.45
CA TYR A 201 -9.78 6.60 -13.65
C TYR A 201 -11.07 7.19 -14.24
N ALA A 202 -11.06 8.47 -14.64
CA ALA A 202 -12.21 9.09 -15.29
C ALA A 202 -12.58 8.37 -16.60
N LEU A 203 -11.59 7.87 -17.34
CA LEU A 203 -11.80 7.09 -18.56
C LEU A 203 -12.23 5.63 -18.32
N GLN A 204 -12.27 5.17 -17.07
CA GLN A 204 -12.82 3.86 -16.67
C GLN A 204 -14.24 3.96 -16.13
N ARG A 205 -14.70 5.15 -15.77
CA ARG A 205 -16.01 5.41 -15.18
C ARG A 205 -17.10 5.51 -16.24
N ASP A 206 -18.13 4.67 -16.18
CA ASP A 206 -19.20 4.65 -17.19
C ASP A 206 -19.97 5.97 -17.30
N ASP A 207 -20.09 6.70 -16.19
CA ASP A 207 -20.74 8.01 -16.11
C ASP A 207 -19.91 9.17 -16.70
N LEU A 208 -18.57 9.03 -16.77
CA LEU A 208 -17.68 10.12 -17.20
C LEU A 208 -16.91 9.82 -18.49
N LYS A 209 -16.64 8.55 -18.78
CA LYS A 209 -15.71 8.10 -19.82
C LYS A 209 -15.99 8.72 -21.19
N LYS A 210 -17.26 8.81 -21.57
CA LYS A 210 -17.66 9.35 -22.87
C LYS A 210 -17.37 10.85 -22.97
N GLU A 211 -17.95 11.65 -22.08
CA GLU A 211 -17.81 13.10 -22.12
C GLU A 211 -16.36 13.54 -21.88
N PHE A 212 -15.68 12.96 -20.88
CA PHE A 212 -14.30 13.28 -20.57
C PHE A 212 -13.34 12.81 -21.68
N GLY A 213 -13.57 11.64 -22.26
CA GLY A 213 -12.78 11.14 -23.39
C GLY A 213 -12.92 12.00 -24.64
N ASP A 214 -14.10 12.54 -24.91
CA ASP A 214 -14.33 13.46 -26.03
C ASP A 214 -13.66 14.82 -25.78
N TYR A 215 -13.69 15.34 -24.54
CA TYR A 215 -12.93 16.54 -24.14
C TYR A 215 -11.43 16.38 -24.40
N LEU A 216 -10.82 15.28 -23.97
CA LEU A 216 -9.38 15.06 -24.12
C LEU A 216 -8.92 15.01 -25.59
N LYS A 217 -9.75 14.47 -26.49
CA LYS A 217 -9.44 14.40 -27.94
C LYS A 217 -9.46 15.77 -28.61
N ASN A 218 -10.19 16.74 -28.04
CA ASN A 218 -10.32 18.09 -28.56
C ASN A 218 -9.32 19.08 -27.95
N LEU A 219 -8.39 18.62 -27.11
CA LEU A 219 -7.31 19.45 -26.59
C LEU A 219 -6.33 19.82 -27.71
N GLU A 220 -6.10 21.11 -27.91
CA GLU A 220 -4.98 21.62 -28.70
C GLU A 220 -3.72 21.66 -27.81
N LEU A 221 -2.77 20.76 -28.06
CA LEU A 221 -1.52 20.58 -27.30
C LEU A 221 -0.29 21.10 -28.05
#